data_AF-A0A7W0Y5E9-F1
#
_entry.id   AF-A0A7W0Y5E9-F1
#
_cell.length_a   1.000
_cell.length_b   1.000
_cell.length_c   1.000
_cell.angle_alpha   90.00
_cell.angle_beta   90.00
_cell.angle_gamma   90.00
#
_symmetry.space_group_name_H-M   'P 1'
#
loop_
_entity.id
_entity.type
_entity.pdbx_description
1 polymer ?
#
loop_
_entity_poly.entity_id
_entity_poly.type
_entity_poly.pdbx_seq_one_letter_code
_entity_poly.pdbx_strand_id
1 'polypeptide(L)'
;SYLDTAITLNEPLMCKKQMFDEFGPLLGLTQDENDYAVDHAFKATQAFEDEMERKGKELLDQVTKENRVALVMLGRPYHNDPGMNHAILEEFQALGYPILSMRSLPRDKATMDTLFAEDIAKGVIENGLDVTDVWPENYSTNSVQKVWAAKFASRHPNLACLDLSSFKCGHDAPTYGLIDSIIASSGTAYSALHDIDANKPSGSIKIRVRTYGYTLMMLRERLEDQAVKVTELDRSVTMKKLELMKSLQQKLANTGRLDDKLDGQVKALETQVGIWESEKPKNTKRPAALNVLRT
;
A
#
# COMPACT_ATOMS: atom_id res chain seq x y z
N SER A 1 -40.82 7.47 -13.23
CA SER A 1 -40.90 6.16 -12.56
C SER A 1 -39.63 5.97 -11.77
N TYR A 2 -39.70 5.53 -10.52
CA TYR A 2 -38.54 5.04 -9.77
C TYR A 2 -38.47 3.53 -10.00
N LEU A 3 -37.31 3.02 -10.41
CA LEU A 3 -37.11 1.58 -10.65
C LEU A 3 -36.31 1.02 -9.47
N ASP A 4 -36.76 -0.09 -8.89
CA ASP A 4 -36.19 -0.72 -7.69
C ASP A 4 -35.80 -2.19 -7.92
N THR A 5 -35.60 -2.59 -9.17
CA THR A 5 -35.22 -3.95 -9.54
C THR A 5 -33.89 -4.36 -8.93
N ALA A 6 -33.92 -5.45 -8.16
CA ALA A 6 -32.74 -6.03 -7.57
C ALA A 6 -31.87 -6.67 -8.66
N ILE A 7 -30.60 -6.26 -8.73
CA ILE A 7 -29.62 -6.75 -9.70
C ILE A 7 -28.45 -7.37 -8.96
N THR A 8 -28.00 -8.54 -9.41
CA THR A 8 -26.74 -9.15 -8.97
C THR A 8 -25.61 -8.80 -9.92
N LEU A 9 -24.45 -8.39 -9.40
CA LEU A 9 -23.23 -8.18 -10.20
C LEU A 9 -22.28 -9.37 -10.14
N ASN A 10 -22.55 -10.36 -9.30
CA ASN A 10 -21.69 -11.52 -9.10
C ASN A 10 -22.05 -12.69 -10.03
N GLU A 11 -23.25 -12.68 -10.61
CA GLU A 11 -23.75 -13.71 -11.51
C GLU A 11 -24.08 -13.07 -12.87
N PRO A 12 -23.12 -12.96 -13.80
CA PRO A 12 -23.27 -12.17 -15.02
C PRO A 12 -24.47 -12.56 -15.89
N LEU A 13 -24.79 -13.86 -15.96
CA LEU A 13 -25.97 -14.34 -16.71
C LEU A 13 -27.29 -13.90 -16.06
N MET A 14 -27.35 -13.89 -14.73
CA MET A 14 -28.53 -13.42 -13.99
C MET A 14 -28.66 -11.90 -14.09
N CYS A 15 -27.52 -11.18 -14.01
CA CYS A 15 -27.46 -9.74 -14.26
C CYS A 15 -28.08 -9.36 -15.60
N LYS A 16 -27.64 -10.02 -16.69
CA LYS A 16 -28.17 -9.82 -18.04
C LYS A 16 -29.68 -9.98 -18.10
N LYS A 17 -30.18 -11.09 -17.53
CA LYS A 17 -31.62 -11.34 -17.47
C LYS A 17 -32.37 -10.26 -16.71
N GLN A 18 -31.91 -9.91 -15.51
CA GLN A 18 -32.55 -8.88 -14.66
C GLN A 18 -32.57 -7.50 -15.35
N MET A 19 -31.47 -7.14 -16.02
CA MET A 19 -31.38 -5.90 -16.80
C MET A 19 -32.35 -5.92 -18.00
N PHE A 20 -32.46 -7.05 -18.70
CA PHE A 20 -33.38 -7.18 -19.83
C PHE A 20 -34.85 -7.13 -19.39
N ASP A 21 -35.20 -7.85 -18.33
CA ASP A 21 -36.56 -7.90 -17.79
C ASP A 21 -37.06 -6.49 -17.40
N GLU A 22 -36.17 -5.64 -16.89
CA GLU A 22 -36.47 -4.24 -16.53
C GLU A 22 -36.44 -3.30 -17.74
N PHE A 23 -35.31 -3.24 -18.45
CA PHE A 23 -35.06 -2.21 -19.45
C PHE A 23 -35.54 -2.57 -20.86
N GLY A 24 -35.72 -3.86 -21.17
CA GLY A 24 -36.21 -4.35 -22.46
C GLY A 24 -37.50 -3.67 -22.90
N PRO A 25 -38.60 -3.77 -22.11
CA PRO A 25 -39.86 -3.11 -22.43
C PRO A 25 -39.80 -1.58 -22.41
N LEU A 26 -38.98 -1.00 -21.52
CA LEU A 26 -38.89 0.45 -21.33
C LEU A 26 -38.15 1.14 -22.47
N LEU A 27 -37.11 0.51 -23.00
CA LEU A 27 -36.24 1.07 -24.03
C LEU A 27 -36.49 0.47 -25.42
N GLY A 28 -37.33 -0.57 -25.51
CA GLY A 28 -37.64 -1.25 -26.78
C GLY A 28 -36.45 -2.01 -27.36
N LEU A 29 -35.57 -2.53 -26.49
CA LEU A 29 -34.34 -3.23 -26.89
C LEU A 29 -34.53 -4.75 -26.93
N THR A 30 -33.74 -5.41 -27.76
CA THR A 30 -33.68 -6.87 -27.86
C THR A 30 -32.79 -7.47 -26.77
N GLN A 31 -32.93 -8.77 -26.52
CA GLN A 31 -32.09 -9.46 -25.55
C GLN A 31 -30.61 -9.45 -25.96
N ASP A 32 -30.31 -9.57 -27.26
CA ASP A 32 -28.93 -9.51 -27.77
C ASP A 32 -28.30 -8.12 -27.54
N GLU A 33 -29.06 -7.05 -27.74
CA GLU A 33 -28.58 -5.67 -27.47
C GLU A 33 -28.33 -5.44 -25.98
N ASN A 34 -29.20 -5.94 -25.10
CA ASN A 34 -29.00 -5.91 -23.66
C ASN A 34 -27.73 -6.66 -23.27
N ASP A 35 -27.60 -7.91 -23.72
CA ASP A 35 -26.49 -8.78 -23.35
C ASP A 35 -25.16 -8.21 -23.82
N TYR A 36 -25.14 -7.63 -25.02
CA TYR A 36 -23.99 -6.91 -25.55
C TYR A 36 -23.64 -5.69 -24.69
N ALA A 37 -24.63 -4.88 -24.29
CA ALA A 37 -24.40 -3.71 -23.43
C ALA A 37 -23.87 -4.11 -22.04
N VAL A 38 -24.44 -5.14 -21.43
CA VAL A 38 -24.01 -5.67 -20.12
C VAL A 38 -22.60 -6.24 -20.19
N ASP A 39 -22.25 -6.98 -21.26
CA ASP A 39 -20.88 -7.48 -21.45
C ASP A 39 -19.85 -6.35 -21.58
N HIS A 40 -20.20 -5.28 -22.29
CA HIS A 40 -19.35 -4.08 -22.36
C HIS A 40 -19.24 -3.36 -21.02
N ALA A 41 -20.32 -3.31 -20.23
CA ALA A 41 -20.27 -2.76 -18.89
C ALA A 41 -19.31 -3.55 -17.98
N PHE A 42 -19.40 -4.89 -17.97
CA PHE A 42 -18.47 -5.73 -17.21
C PHE A 42 -17.02 -5.58 -17.66
N LYS A 43 -16.76 -5.51 -18.97
CA LYS A 43 -15.41 -5.24 -19.51
C LYS A 43 -14.89 -3.88 -19.06
N ALA A 44 -15.73 -2.84 -19.09
CA ALA A 44 -15.35 -1.50 -18.65
C ALA A 44 -15.05 -1.48 -17.14
N THR A 45 -15.86 -2.17 -16.32
CA THR A 45 -15.59 -2.33 -14.89
C THR A 45 -14.27 -3.04 -14.63
N GLN A 46 -13.99 -4.16 -15.33
CA GLN A 46 -12.71 -4.87 -15.18
C GLN A 46 -11.52 -4.00 -15.60
N ALA A 47 -11.62 -3.31 -16.74
CA ALA A 47 -10.56 -2.41 -17.21
C ALA A 47 -10.27 -1.29 -16.20
N PHE A 48 -11.30 -0.73 -15.56
CA PHE A 48 -11.16 0.24 -14.49
C PHE A 48 -10.44 -0.34 -13.26
N GLU A 49 -10.83 -1.54 -12.81
CA GLU A 49 -10.16 -2.21 -11.68
C GLU A 49 -8.69 -2.48 -11.96
N ASP A 50 -8.38 -3.01 -13.15
CA ASP A 50 -7.01 -3.30 -13.59
C ASP A 50 -6.17 -2.02 -13.65
N GLU A 51 -6.74 -0.91 -14.15
CA GLU A 51 -6.05 0.38 -14.20
C GLU A 51 -5.79 0.94 -12.79
N MET A 52 -6.77 0.86 -11.89
CA MET A 52 -6.63 1.31 -10.51
C MET A 52 -5.57 0.51 -9.76
N GLU A 53 -5.55 -0.81 -9.94
CA GLU A 53 -4.56 -1.69 -9.34
C GLU A 53 -3.16 -1.42 -9.89
N ARG A 54 -3.02 -1.30 -11.22
CA ARG A 54 -1.73 -0.97 -11.87
C ARG A 54 -1.17 0.35 -11.36
N LYS A 55 -1.97 1.42 -11.34
CA LYS A 55 -1.53 2.74 -10.84
C LYS A 55 -1.13 2.68 -9.37
N GLY A 56 -1.87 1.93 -8.56
CA GLY A 56 -1.54 1.77 -7.15
C GLY A 56 -0.24 1.00 -6.94
N LYS A 57 0.01 -0.04 -7.74
CA LYS A 57 1.29 -0.76 -7.74
C LYS A 57 2.45 0.14 -8.14
N GLU A 58 2.32 0.90 -9.23
CA GLU A 58 3.35 1.85 -9.70
C GLU A 58 3.70 2.87 -8.62
N LEU A 59 2.69 3.41 -7.94
CA LEU A 59 2.89 4.35 -6.83
C LEU A 59 3.55 3.67 -5.63
N LEU A 60 3.12 2.45 -5.27
CA LEU A 60 3.70 1.69 -4.17
C LEU A 60 5.18 1.37 -4.41
N ASP A 61 5.52 0.92 -5.62
CA ASP A 61 6.89 0.63 -6.03
C ASP A 61 7.75 1.92 -6.00
N GLN A 62 7.18 3.04 -6.46
CA GLN A 62 7.86 4.33 -6.43
C GLN A 62 8.16 4.78 -4.99
N VAL A 63 7.18 4.77 -4.09
CA VAL A 63 7.40 5.24 -2.71
C VAL A 63 8.35 4.31 -1.95
N THR A 64 8.33 3.02 -2.25
CA THR A 64 9.28 2.04 -1.69
C THR A 64 10.70 2.36 -2.14
N LYS A 65 10.92 2.55 -3.44
CA LYS A 65 12.23 2.88 -4.02
C LYS A 65 12.78 4.21 -3.49
N GLU A 66 11.91 5.19 -3.28
CA GLU A 66 12.28 6.54 -2.83
C GLU A 66 12.34 6.67 -1.29
N ASN A 67 12.10 5.60 -0.53
CA ASN A 67 11.95 5.63 0.94
C ASN A 67 10.92 6.67 1.42
N ARG A 68 9.86 6.88 0.64
CA ARG A 68 8.75 7.79 0.96
C ARG A 68 7.61 7.02 1.61
N VAL A 69 6.68 7.77 2.21
CA VAL A 69 5.47 7.24 2.81
C VAL A 69 4.29 7.58 1.91
N ALA A 70 3.42 6.59 1.67
CA ALA A 70 2.10 6.79 1.08
C ALA A 70 1.01 6.53 2.12
N LEU A 71 -0.13 7.21 1.96
CA LEU A 71 -1.31 6.98 2.77
C LEU A 71 -2.24 5.99 2.08
N VAL A 72 -2.80 5.06 2.83
CA VAL A 72 -3.96 4.26 2.42
C VAL A 72 -5.20 4.88 3.04
N MET A 73 -6.10 5.40 2.21
CA MET A 73 -7.40 5.86 2.67
C MET A 73 -8.29 4.65 2.96
N LEU A 74 -8.57 4.41 4.25
CA LEU A 74 -9.56 3.44 4.70
C LEU A 74 -10.90 4.19 4.79
N GLY A 75 -11.86 3.88 3.93
CA GLY A 75 -13.09 4.65 3.85
C GLY A 75 -14.06 4.09 2.83
N ARG A 76 -15.25 4.66 2.73
CA ARG A 76 -16.24 4.26 1.73
C ARG A 76 -15.95 4.89 0.36
N PRO A 77 -16.48 4.34 -0.74
CA PRO A 77 -16.24 4.88 -2.09
C PRO A 77 -16.54 6.37 -2.25
N TYR A 78 -17.53 6.90 -1.52
CA TYR A 78 -17.89 8.32 -1.58
C TYR A 78 -16.87 9.25 -0.90
N HIS A 79 -15.97 8.75 -0.04
CA HIS A 79 -14.89 9.56 0.53
C HIS A 79 -13.81 9.93 -0.50
N ASN A 80 -13.88 9.40 -1.73
CA ASN A 80 -13.07 9.90 -2.84
C ASN A 80 -13.53 11.29 -3.32
N ASP A 81 -14.74 11.72 -2.95
CA ASP A 81 -15.26 13.05 -3.28
C ASP A 81 -14.67 14.12 -2.32
N PRO A 82 -14.01 15.18 -2.83
CA PRO A 82 -13.41 16.24 -2.01
C PRO A 82 -14.42 17.01 -1.15
N GLY A 83 -15.67 17.12 -1.62
CA GLY A 83 -16.77 17.73 -0.88
C GLY A 83 -17.20 16.88 0.31
N MET A 84 -17.11 15.56 0.21
CA MET A 84 -17.42 14.62 1.30
C MET A 84 -16.25 14.41 2.27
N ASN A 85 -15.01 14.40 1.77
CA ASN A 85 -13.83 14.24 2.61
C ASN A 85 -13.26 15.56 3.15
N HIS A 86 -13.91 16.70 2.89
CA HIS A 86 -13.50 18.03 3.34
C HIS A 86 -12.08 18.44 2.89
N ALA A 87 -11.68 18.04 1.69
CA ALA A 87 -10.36 18.25 1.10
C ALA A 87 -9.18 17.70 1.94
N ILE A 88 -9.44 16.76 2.85
CA ILE A 88 -8.42 16.18 3.74
C ILE A 88 -7.33 15.49 2.91
N LEU A 89 -7.73 14.78 1.85
CA LEU A 89 -6.81 14.05 1.00
C LEU A 89 -5.89 15.04 0.24
N GLU A 90 -6.44 16.14 -0.24
CA GLU A 90 -5.72 17.21 -0.92
C GLU A 90 -4.72 17.90 0.01
N GLU A 91 -5.06 18.09 1.28
CA GLU A 91 -4.11 18.65 2.26
C GLU A 91 -2.89 17.72 2.45
N PHE A 92 -3.09 16.40 2.54
CA PHE A 92 -1.97 15.46 2.61
C PHE A 92 -1.17 15.37 1.30
N GLN A 93 -1.83 15.45 0.15
CA GLN A 93 -1.16 15.52 -1.15
C GLN A 93 -0.30 16.79 -1.27
N ALA A 94 -0.79 17.94 -0.79
CA ALA A 94 -0.04 19.19 -0.75
C ALA A 94 1.20 19.09 0.17
N LEU A 95 1.16 18.26 1.22
CA LEU A 95 2.30 17.92 2.06
C LEU A 95 3.27 16.91 1.40
N GLY A 96 2.95 16.41 0.20
CA GLY A 96 3.79 15.51 -0.58
C GLY A 96 3.57 14.02 -0.31
N TYR A 97 2.49 13.66 0.38
CA TYR A 97 2.11 12.27 0.64
C TYR A 97 1.13 11.79 -0.44
N PRO A 98 1.53 10.85 -1.32
CA PRO A 98 0.60 10.25 -2.25
C PRO A 98 -0.41 9.37 -1.50
N ILE A 99 -1.60 9.21 -2.08
CA ILE A 99 -2.74 8.54 -1.44
C ILE A 99 -3.23 7.41 -2.33
N LEU A 100 -3.37 6.23 -1.73
CA LEU A 100 -3.95 5.03 -2.32
C LEU A 100 -5.36 4.85 -1.77
N SER A 101 -6.29 4.51 -2.66
CA SER A 101 -7.59 3.99 -2.25
C SER A 101 -7.47 2.50 -1.93
N MET A 102 -8.43 1.96 -1.18
CA MET A 102 -8.50 0.51 -0.92
C MET A 102 -8.65 -0.31 -2.23
N ARG A 103 -9.18 0.30 -3.29
CA ARG A 103 -9.35 -0.35 -4.60
C ARG A 103 -8.07 -0.41 -5.41
N SER A 104 -7.18 0.57 -5.24
CA SER A 104 -5.89 0.61 -5.95
C SER A 104 -4.81 -0.29 -5.34
N LEU A 105 -5.05 -0.90 -4.18
CA LEU A 105 -4.05 -1.80 -3.58
C LEU A 105 -3.83 -3.03 -4.49
N PRO A 106 -2.56 -3.38 -4.79
CA PRO A 106 -2.23 -4.54 -5.62
C PRO A 106 -2.69 -5.84 -4.98
N ARG A 107 -3.27 -6.72 -5.79
CA ARG A 107 -3.76 -8.06 -5.45
C ARG A 107 -3.03 -9.14 -6.22
N ASP A 108 -2.05 -8.77 -7.04
CA ASP A 108 -1.20 -9.72 -7.74
C ASP A 108 -0.50 -10.66 -6.77
N LYS A 109 -0.38 -11.92 -7.20
CA LYS A 109 0.15 -13.02 -6.39
C LYS A 109 1.55 -12.72 -5.83
N ALA A 110 2.41 -12.03 -6.58
CA ALA A 110 3.77 -11.74 -6.14
C ALA A 110 3.76 -10.77 -4.93
N THR A 111 2.95 -9.72 -4.99
CA THR A 111 2.80 -8.79 -3.86
C THR A 111 2.10 -9.46 -2.67
N MET A 112 1.04 -10.24 -2.89
CA MET A 112 0.33 -10.95 -1.82
C MET A 112 1.23 -11.96 -1.11
N ASP A 113 1.89 -12.84 -1.85
CA ASP A 113 2.75 -13.88 -1.29
C ASP A 113 3.91 -13.29 -0.49
N THR A 114 4.42 -12.12 -0.90
CA THR A 114 5.51 -11.42 -0.19
C THR A 114 5.02 -10.80 1.12
N LEU A 115 3.93 -10.04 1.10
CA LEU A 115 3.45 -9.31 2.27
C LEU A 115 2.86 -10.23 3.34
N PHE A 116 2.25 -11.34 2.93
CA PHE A 116 1.53 -12.26 3.80
C PHE A 116 2.28 -13.59 4.02
N ALA A 117 3.54 -13.70 3.56
CA ALA A 117 4.35 -14.93 3.64
C ALA A 117 4.36 -15.57 5.04
N GLU A 118 4.54 -14.74 6.07
CA GLU A 118 4.66 -15.22 7.45
C GLU A 118 3.34 -15.82 7.98
N ASP A 119 2.21 -15.17 7.70
CA ASP A 119 0.90 -15.63 8.16
C ASP A 119 0.46 -16.90 7.42
N ILE A 120 0.75 -16.97 6.11
CA ILE A 120 0.53 -18.16 5.28
C ILE A 120 1.41 -19.32 5.78
N ALA A 121 2.69 -19.07 6.06
CA ALA A 121 3.60 -20.11 6.56
C ALA A 121 3.20 -20.64 7.95
N LYS A 122 2.58 -19.78 8.78
CA LYS A 122 2.01 -20.17 10.08
C LYS A 122 0.65 -20.85 9.97
N GLY A 123 0.03 -20.87 8.79
CA GLY A 123 -1.31 -21.42 8.57
C GLY A 123 -2.43 -20.60 9.24
N VAL A 124 -2.18 -19.31 9.50
CA VAL A 124 -3.18 -18.40 10.09
C VAL A 124 -4.22 -17.98 9.04
N ILE A 125 -3.77 -17.85 7.79
CA ILE A 125 -4.61 -17.51 6.63
C ILE A 125 -4.28 -18.42 5.45
N GLU A 126 -5.26 -18.62 4.57
CA GLU A 126 -5.05 -19.43 3.36
C GLU A 126 -4.32 -18.65 2.25
N ASN A 127 -4.59 -17.34 2.13
CA ASN A 127 -4.00 -16.47 1.12
C ASN A 127 -4.07 -14.98 1.54
N GLY A 128 -3.39 -14.09 0.83
CA GLY A 128 -3.31 -12.66 1.17
C GLY A 128 -4.61 -11.85 1.04
N LEU A 129 -5.68 -12.42 0.47
CA LEU A 129 -7.02 -11.81 0.43
C LEU A 129 -7.90 -12.23 1.61
N ASP A 130 -7.45 -13.20 2.40
CA ASP A 130 -8.18 -13.75 3.53
C ASP A 130 -8.17 -12.77 4.72
N VAL A 131 -9.36 -12.61 5.33
CA VAL A 131 -9.58 -11.82 6.54
C VAL A 131 -10.27 -12.62 7.64
N THR A 132 -10.51 -13.91 7.45
CA THR A 132 -11.29 -14.75 8.38
C THR A 132 -10.59 -14.93 9.72
N ASP A 133 -9.25 -14.83 9.74
CA ASP A 133 -8.40 -14.81 10.94
C ASP A 133 -8.75 -13.67 11.91
N VAL A 134 -9.13 -12.51 11.38
CA VAL A 134 -9.46 -11.32 12.16
C VAL A 134 -10.97 -11.07 12.20
N TRP A 135 -11.71 -11.53 11.18
CA TRP A 135 -13.15 -11.34 11.06
C TRP A 135 -13.84 -12.57 10.43
N PRO A 136 -14.30 -13.52 11.25
CA PRO A 136 -15.00 -14.71 10.75
C PRO A 136 -16.34 -14.41 10.06
N GLU A 137 -17.10 -13.42 10.57
CA GLU A 137 -18.44 -13.06 10.09
C GLU A 137 -18.42 -11.89 9.10
N ASN A 138 -17.72 -12.07 7.98
CA ASN A 138 -17.34 -11.02 7.04
C ASN A 138 -18.36 -10.76 5.91
N TYR A 139 -19.66 -10.64 6.26
CA TYR A 139 -20.76 -10.58 5.28
C TYR A 139 -20.92 -9.27 4.50
N SER A 140 -20.22 -8.19 4.89
CA SER A 140 -20.35 -6.86 4.27
C SER A 140 -19.15 -6.53 3.39
N THR A 141 -19.30 -6.63 2.08
CA THR A 141 -18.22 -6.43 1.08
C THR A 141 -17.40 -5.16 1.33
N ASN A 142 -18.06 -4.02 1.54
CA ASN A 142 -17.36 -2.75 1.75
C ASN A 142 -16.56 -2.72 3.06
N SER A 143 -17.07 -3.35 4.11
CA SER A 143 -16.39 -3.39 5.41
C SER A 143 -15.24 -4.40 5.38
N VAL A 144 -15.40 -5.53 4.69
CA VAL A 144 -14.32 -6.50 4.43
C VAL A 144 -13.16 -5.85 3.71
N GLN A 145 -13.45 -5.09 2.64
CA GLN A 145 -12.40 -4.42 1.89
C GLN A 145 -11.59 -3.44 2.76
N LYS A 146 -12.25 -2.75 3.70
CA LYS A 146 -11.61 -1.84 4.64
C LYS A 146 -10.68 -2.57 5.61
N VAL A 147 -11.14 -3.69 6.15
CA VAL A 147 -10.34 -4.54 7.05
C VAL A 147 -9.16 -5.16 6.32
N TRP A 148 -9.37 -5.67 5.10
CA TRP A 148 -8.30 -6.18 4.24
C TRP A 148 -7.26 -5.11 3.93
N ALA A 149 -7.68 -3.90 3.57
CA ALA A 149 -6.77 -2.78 3.30
C ALA A 149 -5.95 -2.39 4.56
N ALA A 150 -6.54 -2.46 5.75
CA ALA A 150 -5.81 -2.28 7.00
C ALA A 150 -4.76 -3.38 7.21
N LYS A 151 -5.09 -4.66 6.96
CA LYS A 151 -4.12 -5.77 7.01
C LYS A 151 -2.98 -5.60 6.00
N PHE A 152 -3.29 -5.12 4.80
CA PHE A 152 -2.29 -4.86 3.76
C PHE A 152 -1.33 -3.76 4.21
N ALA A 153 -1.86 -2.61 4.63
CA ALA A 153 -1.06 -1.47 5.06
C ALA A 153 -0.24 -1.77 6.32
N SER A 154 -0.76 -2.62 7.22
CA SER A 154 -0.05 -3.04 8.43
C SER A 154 1.20 -3.89 8.16
N ARG A 155 1.34 -4.43 6.94
CA ARG A 155 2.45 -5.29 6.51
C ARG A 155 3.46 -4.58 5.61
N HIS A 156 3.21 -3.33 5.22
CA HIS A 156 4.07 -2.60 4.30
C HIS A 156 4.75 -1.39 5.00
N PRO A 157 6.09 -1.31 5.04
CA PRO A 157 6.80 -0.29 5.83
C PRO A 157 6.59 1.14 5.33
N ASN A 158 6.36 1.32 4.03
CA ASN A 158 6.09 2.62 3.41
C ASN A 158 4.62 3.07 3.47
N LEU A 159 3.72 2.29 4.08
CA LEU A 159 2.31 2.63 4.16
C LEU A 159 1.89 3.10 5.55
N ALA A 160 1.03 4.10 5.55
CA ALA A 160 0.36 4.61 6.74
C ALA A 160 -1.15 4.72 6.47
N CYS A 161 -1.97 4.58 7.49
CA CYS A 161 -3.43 4.51 7.34
C CYS A 161 -4.09 5.84 7.68
N LEU A 162 -5.04 6.27 6.86
CA LEU A 162 -5.95 7.37 7.15
C LEU A 162 -7.37 6.81 7.10
N ASP A 163 -8.01 6.64 8.26
CA ASP A 163 -9.36 6.10 8.35
C ASP A 163 -10.40 7.22 8.40
N LEU A 164 -11.19 7.31 7.35
CA LEU A 164 -12.28 8.25 7.20
C LEU A 164 -13.62 7.56 7.48
N SER A 165 -14.42 8.17 8.34
CA SER A 165 -15.81 7.77 8.55
C SER A 165 -16.73 8.96 8.72
N SER A 166 -17.83 8.92 7.99
CA SER A 166 -18.97 9.84 8.06
C SER A 166 -20.03 9.33 9.05
N PHE A 167 -20.56 10.20 9.93
CA PHE A 167 -21.62 10.02 10.92
C PHE A 167 -21.50 8.79 11.83
N LYS A 168 -20.28 8.29 12.09
CA LYS A 168 -20.05 6.94 12.63
C LYS A 168 -20.95 5.92 11.94
N CYS A 169 -20.94 5.90 10.60
CA CYS A 169 -21.76 5.03 9.77
C CYS A 169 -21.92 3.68 10.48
N GLY A 170 -23.15 3.31 10.84
CA GLY A 170 -23.39 2.13 11.67
C GLY A 170 -22.79 0.85 11.07
N HIS A 171 -22.64 0.81 9.75
CA HIS A 171 -22.00 -0.27 9.01
C HIS A 171 -20.47 -0.35 9.18
N ASP A 172 -19.81 0.73 9.61
CA ASP A 172 -18.38 0.78 9.93
C ASP A 172 -18.10 0.46 11.41
N ALA A 173 -19.07 0.65 12.30
CA ALA A 173 -18.91 0.42 13.74
C ALA A 173 -18.31 -0.97 14.10
N PRO A 174 -18.69 -2.08 13.44
CA PRO A 174 -18.07 -3.38 13.70
C PRO A 174 -16.58 -3.45 13.34
N THR A 175 -16.10 -2.57 12.45
CA THR A 175 -14.72 -2.59 11.96
C THR A 175 -13.75 -1.76 12.77
N TYR A 176 -14.21 -0.77 13.55
CA TYR A 176 -13.30 0.17 14.21
C TYR A 176 -12.35 -0.52 15.19
N GLY A 177 -12.90 -1.28 16.15
CA GLY A 177 -12.08 -2.01 17.12
C GLY A 177 -11.16 -3.05 16.46
N LEU A 178 -11.59 -3.60 15.32
CA LEU A 178 -10.80 -4.56 14.56
C LEU A 178 -9.61 -3.89 13.87
N ILE A 179 -9.85 -2.80 13.13
CA ILE A 179 -8.81 -2.02 12.45
C ILE A 179 -7.84 -1.46 13.49
N ASP A 180 -8.34 -0.89 14.59
CA ASP A 180 -7.50 -0.39 15.68
C ASP A 180 -6.60 -1.49 16.24
N SER A 181 -7.10 -2.72 16.40
CA SER A 181 -6.30 -3.86 16.87
C SER A 181 -5.23 -4.29 15.87
N ILE A 182 -5.57 -4.36 14.57
CA ILE A 182 -4.62 -4.68 13.48
C ILE A 182 -3.48 -3.65 13.47
N ILE A 183 -3.83 -2.37 13.48
CA ILE A 183 -2.86 -1.28 13.45
C ILE A 183 -2.01 -1.28 14.72
N ALA A 184 -2.61 -1.39 15.90
CA ALA A 184 -1.88 -1.39 17.17
C ALA A 184 -0.87 -2.54 17.26
N SER A 185 -1.21 -3.73 16.72
CA SER A 185 -0.31 -4.88 16.71
C SER A 185 0.91 -4.69 15.80
N SER A 186 0.75 -3.97 14.68
CA SER A 186 1.82 -3.71 13.71
C SER A 186 2.68 -2.48 14.03
N GLY A 187 2.14 -1.53 14.80
CA GLY A 187 2.76 -0.23 15.01
C GLY A 187 2.71 0.69 13.79
N THR A 188 1.88 0.38 12.78
CA THR A 188 1.69 1.22 11.60
C THR A 188 1.12 2.58 11.99
N ALA A 189 1.63 3.65 11.35
CA ALA A 189 1.10 4.99 11.57
C ALA A 189 -0.37 5.05 11.14
N TYR A 190 -1.22 5.60 11.99
CA TYR A 190 -2.67 5.61 11.80
C TYR A 190 -3.30 6.88 12.35
N SER A 191 -4.26 7.41 11.60
CA SER A 191 -5.11 8.52 12.03
C SER A 191 -6.55 8.22 11.70
N ALA A 192 -7.38 8.16 12.73
CA ALA A 192 -8.83 8.00 12.62
C ALA A 192 -9.52 9.36 12.63
N LEU A 193 -10.09 9.73 11.49
CA LEU A 193 -11.01 10.85 11.31
C LEU A 193 -12.42 10.27 11.16
N HIS A 194 -12.94 9.76 12.27
CA HIS A 194 -14.35 9.41 12.38
C HIS A 194 -15.11 10.67 12.80
N ASP A 195 -16.24 10.96 12.15
CA ASP A 195 -17.07 12.17 12.30
C ASP A 195 -16.66 13.37 11.43
N ILE A 196 -16.22 13.12 10.18
CA ILE A 196 -15.80 14.21 9.27
C ILE A 196 -16.94 15.17 8.89
N ASP A 197 -18.18 14.70 8.94
CA ASP A 197 -19.43 15.38 8.57
C ASP A 197 -20.24 15.93 9.75
N ALA A 198 -19.81 15.68 10.99
CA ALA A 198 -20.37 16.38 12.14
C ALA A 198 -20.06 17.88 12.00
N ASN A 199 -20.90 18.76 12.58
CA ASN A 199 -20.84 20.24 12.53
C ASN A 199 -19.53 20.90 13.09
N LYS A 200 -18.38 20.23 13.02
CA LYS A 200 -17.10 20.68 13.55
C LYS A 200 -16.31 21.42 12.46
N PRO A 201 -15.86 22.66 12.73
CA PRO A 201 -15.27 23.53 11.71
C PRO A 201 -13.93 22.99 11.20
N SER A 202 -13.63 23.33 9.94
CA SER A 202 -12.42 22.97 9.18
C SER A 202 -11.10 23.19 9.94
N GLY A 203 -11.06 24.12 10.91
CA GLY A 203 -9.89 24.32 11.77
C GLY A 203 -9.48 23.09 12.59
N SER A 204 -10.45 22.32 13.12
CA SER A 204 -10.15 21.11 13.90
C SER A 204 -9.53 20.00 13.05
N ILE A 205 -10.03 19.83 11.83
CA ILE A 205 -9.51 18.90 10.84
C ILE A 205 -8.08 19.29 10.45
N LYS A 206 -7.84 20.58 10.15
CA LYS A 206 -6.51 21.10 9.81
C LYS A 206 -5.45 20.84 10.87
N ILE A 207 -5.81 20.97 12.15
CA ILE A 207 -4.89 20.66 13.25
C ILE A 207 -4.55 19.16 13.22
N ARG A 208 -5.55 18.27 13.09
CA ARG A 208 -5.31 16.82 13.04
C ARG A 208 -4.50 16.40 11.82
N VAL A 209 -4.75 17.00 10.66
CA VAL A 209 -3.96 16.80 9.43
C VAL A 209 -2.51 17.21 9.67
N ARG A 210 -2.25 18.40 10.24
CA ARG A 210 -0.89 18.86 10.54
C ARG A 210 -0.18 17.94 11.54
N THR A 211 -0.85 17.57 12.63
CA THR A 211 -0.30 16.65 13.64
C THR A 211 0.06 15.31 12.99
N TYR A 212 -0.82 14.76 12.15
CA TYR A 212 -0.52 13.50 11.50
C TYR A 212 0.58 13.63 10.43
N GLY A 213 0.61 14.75 9.69
CA GLY A 213 1.69 15.06 8.75
C GLY A 213 3.07 15.07 9.41
N TYR A 214 3.18 15.52 10.66
CA TYR A 214 4.40 15.43 11.44
C TYR A 214 4.78 13.97 11.77
N THR A 215 3.81 13.13 12.13
CA THR A 215 4.02 11.68 12.31
C THR A 215 4.54 11.01 11.04
N LEU A 216 3.94 11.34 9.88
CA LEU A 216 4.38 10.81 8.58
C LEU A 216 5.80 11.28 8.21
N MET A 217 6.16 12.51 8.58
CA MET A 217 7.52 13.04 8.37
C MET A 217 8.54 12.23 9.17
N MET A 218 8.26 11.94 10.45
CA MET A 218 9.14 11.11 11.28
C MET A 218 9.24 9.67 10.75
N LEU A 219 8.14 9.11 10.24
CA LEU A 219 8.15 7.79 9.62
C LEU A 219 9.04 7.76 8.38
N ARG A 220 8.95 8.78 7.52
CA ARG A 220 9.83 8.93 6.36
C ARG A 220 11.29 9.03 6.77
N GLU A 221 11.63 9.87 7.75
CA GLU A 221 13.01 10.00 8.24
C GLU A 221 13.55 8.66 8.76
N ARG A 222 12.72 7.90 9.47
CA ARG A 222 13.08 6.55 9.94
C ARG A 222 13.39 5.60 8.77
N LEU A 223 12.60 5.62 7.71
CA LEU A 223 12.83 4.78 6.51
C LEU A 223 14.14 5.17 5.81
N GLU A 224 14.38 6.47 5.63
CA GLU A 224 15.63 6.99 5.05
C GLU A 224 16.85 6.57 5.90
N ASP A 225 16.78 6.72 7.23
CA ASP A 225 17.86 6.32 8.14
C ASP A 225 18.10 4.80 8.12
N GLN A 226 17.04 3.99 8.02
CA GLN A 226 17.15 2.54 7.89
C GLN A 226 17.83 2.14 6.58
N ALA A 227 17.47 2.77 5.46
CA ALA A 227 18.09 2.51 4.16
C ALA A 227 19.59 2.85 4.16
N VAL A 228 19.98 3.95 4.81
CA VAL A 228 21.40 4.31 5.00
C VAL A 228 22.12 3.23 5.81
N LYS A 229 21.56 2.81 6.96
CA LYS A 229 22.17 1.77 7.81
C LYS A 229 22.33 0.43 7.08
N VAL A 230 21.34 0.02 6.28
CA VAL A 230 21.42 -1.20 5.47
C VAL A 230 22.56 -1.09 4.47
N THR A 231 22.70 0.05 3.80
CA THR A 231 23.79 0.31 2.83
C THR A 231 25.16 0.30 3.51
N GLU A 232 25.29 0.93 4.68
CA GLU A 232 26.53 0.94 5.48
C GLU A 232 26.89 -0.45 6.00
N LEU A 233 25.91 -1.24 6.40
CA LEU A 233 26.10 -2.62 6.83
C LEU A 233 26.59 -3.49 5.66
N ASP A 234 25.96 -3.39 4.49
CA ASP A 234 26.36 -4.16 3.30
C ASP A 234 27.81 -3.83 2.88
N ARG A 235 28.17 -2.54 2.92
CA ARG A 235 29.55 -2.09 2.71
C ARG A 235 30.51 -2.69 3.73
N SER A 236 30.16 -2.64 5.01
CA SER A 236 31.01 -3.17 6.09
C SER A 236 31.21 -4.68 6.00
N VAL A 237 30.14 -5.43 5.69
CA VAL A 237 30.17 -6.88 5.47
C VAL A 237 31.04 -7.22 4.27
N THR A 238 30.89 -6.49 3.17
CA THR A 238 31.67 -6.69 1.94
C THR A 238 33.15 -6.41 2.16
N MET A 239 33.48 -5.31 2.85
CA MET A 239 34.86 -4.98 3.23
C MET A 239 35.48 -6.06 4.12
N LYS A 240 34.75 -6.54 5.13
CA LYS A 240 35.24 -7.61 6.01
C LYS A 240 35.42 -8.92 5.26
N LYS A 241 34.51 -9.25 4.35
CA LYS A 241 34.61 -10.42 3.48
C LYS A 241 35.86 -10.34 2.60
N LEU A 242 36.14 -9.18 2.00
CA LEU A 242 37.35 -8.96 1.21
C LEU A 242 38.62 -9.14 2.04
N GLU A 243 38.68 -8.57 3.24
CA GLU A 243 39.81 -8.71 4.17
C GLU A 243 40.07 -10.18 4.54
N LEU A 244 39.02 -10.93 4.89
CA LEU A 244 39.12 -12.35 5.24
C LEU A 244 39.58 -13.20 4.04
N MET A 245 39.05 -12.93 2.85
CA MET A 245 39.45 -13.64 1.63
C MET A 245 40.91 -13.38 1.25
N LYS A 246 41.38 -12.12 1.36
CA LYS A 246 42.81 -11.78 1.17
C LYS A 246 43.70 -12.46 2.18
N SER A 247 43.29 -12.52 3.46
CA SER A 247 44.05 -13.24 4.48
C SER A 247 44.15 -14.74 4.17
N LEU A 248 43.06 -15.36 3.68
CA LEU A 248 43.06 -16.75 3.25
C LEU A 248 43.96 -16.98 2.03
N GLN A 249 43.88 -16.10 1.04
CA GLN A 249 44.72 -16.13 -0.18
C GLN A 249 46.20 -16.08 0.18
N GLN A 250 46.59 -15.18 1.09
CA GLN A 250 47.97 -15.07 1.56
C GLN A 250 48.44 -16.33 2.32
N LYS A 251 47.57 -16.95 3.14
CA LYS A 251 47.88 -18.21 3.84
C LYS A 251 48.07 -19.38 2.87
N LEU A 252 47.24 -19.46 1.82
CA LEU A 252 47.35 -20.48 0.77
C LEU A 252 48.64 -20.30 -0.05
N ALA A 253 48.94 -19.06 -0.45
CA ALA A 253 50.18 -18.73 -1.13
C ALA A 253 51.41 -19.13 -0.31
N ASN A 254 51.41 -18.85 1.01
CA ASN A 254 52.48 -19.25 1.94
C ASN A 254 52.64 -20.77 2.09
N THR A 255 51.61 -21.56 1.78
CA THR A 255 51.65 -23.03 1.79
C THR A 255 51.86 -23.64 0.40
N GLY A 256 52.14 -22.81 -0.62
CA GLY A 256 52.37 -23.24 -2.00
C GLY A 256 51.11 -23.75 -2.71
N ARG A 257 49.92 -23.44 -2.19
CA ARG A 257 48.63 -23.80 -2.79
C ARG A 257 48.03 -22.58 -3.48
N LEU A 258 47.54 -22.77 -4.70
CA LEU A 258 46.81 -21.77 -5.47
C LEU A 258 45.33 -22.16 -5.55
N ASP A 259 44.45 -21.17 -5.52
CA ASP A 259 43.00 -21.34 -5.64
C ASP A 259 42.42 -20.26 -6.56
N ASP A 260 42.25 -20.61 -7.84
CA ASP A 260 41.75 -19.69 -8.88
C ASP A 260 40.33 -19.17 -8.56
N LYS A 261 39.53 -19.94 -7.81
CA LYS A 261 38.18 -19.53 -7.42
C LYS A 261 38.24 -18.44 -6.35
N LEU A 262 39.14 -18.58 -5.38
CA LEU A 262 39.38 -17.55 -4.36
C LEU A 262 39.91 -16.26 -5.01
N ASP A 263 40.85 -16.38 -5.93
CA ASP A 263 41.43 -15.23 -6.65
C ASP A 263 40.35 -14.47 -7.45
N GLY A 264 39.46 -15.20 -8.14
CA GLY A 264 38.31 -14.62 -8.83
C GLY A 264 37.35 -13.89 -7.89
N GLN A 265 37.07 -14.45 -6.71
CA GLN A 265 36.20 -13.83 -5.70
C GLN A 265 36.82 -12.57 -5.08
N VAL A 266 38.12 -12.59 -4.78
CA VAL A 266 38.85 -11.41 -4.29
C VAL A 266 38.77 -10.29 -5.32
N LYS A 267 39.09 -10.57 -6.58
CA LYS A 267 39.07 -9.56 -7.66
C LYS A 267 37.68 -8.96 -7.88
N ALA A 268 36.63 -9.77 -7.79
CA ALA A 268 35.24 -9.30 -7.89
C ALA A 268 34.90 -8.35 -6.73
N LEU A 269 35.25 -8.72 -5.49
CA LEU A 269 35.02 -7.89 -4.30
C LEU A 269 35.85 -6.59 -4.34
N GLU A 270 37.09 -6.62 -4.83
CA GLU A 270 37.91 -5.41 -5.02
C GLU A 270 37.29 -4.45 -6.03
N THR A 271 36.76 -4.97 -7.14
CA THR A 271 36.08 -4.17 -8.14
C THR A 271 34.85 -3.49 -7.54
N GLN A 272 34.05 -4.23 -6.78
CA GLN A 272 32.86 -3.71 -6.09
C GLN A 272 33.21 -2.61 -5.08
N VAL A 273 34.23 -2.82 -4.26
CA VAL A 273 34.71 -1.83 -3.29
C VAL A 273 35.24 -0.56 -3.98
N GLY A 274 36.01 -0.73 -5.06
CA GLY A 274 36.56 0.39 -5.83
C GLY A 274 35.48 1.30 -6.44
N ILE A 275 34.37 0.73 -6.89
CA ILE A 275 33.21 1.50 -7.37
C ILE A 275 32.65 2.38 -6.23
N TRP A 276 32.43 1.81 -5.04
CA TRP A 276 31.89 2.57 -3.91
C TRP A 276 32.80 3.69 -3.41
N GLU A 277 34.11 3.49 -3.46
CA GLU A 277 35.07 4.54 -3.09
C GLU A 277 35.02 5.74 -4.06
N SER A 278 34.72 5.48 -5.34
CA SER A 278 34.55 6.51 -6.37
C SER A 278 33.23 7.28 -6.28
N GLU A 279 32.17 6.67 -5.72
CA GLU A 279 30.82 7.22 -5.65
C GLU A 279 30.51 8.03 -4.38
N LYS A 280 31.49 8.32 -3.51
CA LYS A 280 31.26 9.08 -2.26
C LYS A 280 30.47 10.38 -2.54
N PRO A 281 29.21 10.49 -2.08
CA PRO A 281 28.43 11.70 -2.32
C PRO A 281 29.00 12.87 -1.53
N LYS A 282 29.16 14.03 -2.18
CA LYS A 282 29.37 15.31 -1.50
C LYS A 282 28.10 15.63 -0.70
N ASN A 283 28.15 15.43 0.62
CA ASN A 283 27.17 15.80 1.64
C ASN A 283 26.01 16.69 1.13
N THR A 284 25.00 16.08 0.49
CA THR A 284 23.82 16.80 -0.01
C THR A 284 22.85 16.96 1.15
N LYS A 285 22.66 18.22 1.59
CA LYS A 285 21.66 18.57 2.61
C LYS A 285 20.29 18.00 2.23
N ARG A 286 19.59 17.42 3.22
CA ARG A 286 18.21 16.91 3.07
C ARG A 286 17.31 17.99 2.45
N PRO A 287 16.42 17.63 1.50
CA PRO A 287 15.56 18.59 0.81
C PRO A 287 14.64 19.34 1.79
N ALA A 288 14.56 20.67 1.62
CA ALA A 288 13.96 21.62 2.56
C ALA A 288 12.42 21.62 2.63
N ALA A 289 11.73 20.76 1.86
CA ALA A 289 10.27 20.83 1.67
C ALA A 289 9.45 20.58 2.96
N LEU A 290 10.03 19.88 3.94
CA LEU A 290 9.34 19.52 5.19
C LEU A 290 9.59 20.50 6.35
N ASN A 291 10.38 21.56 6.16
CA ASN A 291 10.60 22.58 7.20
C ASN A 291 9.30 23.31 7.60
N VAL A 292 8.28 23.31 6.74
CA VAL A 292 6.97 23.91 7.01
C VAL A 292 6.21 23.19 8.14
N LEU A 293 6.48 21.90 8.37
CA LEU A 293 5.85 21.13 9.46
C LEU A 293 6.61 21.24 10.80
N ARG A 294 7.81 21.83 10.80
CA ARG A 294 8.67 21.99 11.98
C ARG A 294 8.50 23.35 12.68
N THR A 295 7.71 24.24 12.10
CA THR A 295 7.35 25.59 12.61
C THR A 295 5.86 25.67 12.92
#